data_AF-U6DIJ4-F1
#
_entry.id   AF-U6DIJ4-F1
#
_cell.length_a   1.000
_cell.length_b   1.000
_cell.length_c   1.000
_cell.angle_alpha   90.00
_cell.angle_beta   90.00
_cell.angle_gamma   90.00
#
_symmetry.space_group_name_H-M   'P 1'
#
loop_
_entity.id
_entity.type
_entity.pdbx_description
1 polymer ?
#
loop_
_entity_poly.entity_id
_entity_poly.type
_entity_poly.pdbx_seq_one_letter_code
_entity_poly.pdbx_strand_id
1 'polypeptide(L)'
;MGSGPIDPKELLKGLDSFLNRDGEVKSVDGISKIFSLMKEARKMVSRCTYLNILLQTQSPEILVKFIDVGGYKLLNNWLTYSKTTNNIPLLQQILLTLQHLPLTVDHLKQNNTAKLVKQLSKSSEDEELRKLASVLVSDWMAVIRSQSSTQPAEKDKKKRKEEGKSRTTPPERPLTEVKAETRAEEAPEKKKEKPKSLRTTAPSHAKFRSTGLELETPSLVPVKKNASAVVVSDKYNLKPIPLKRQSTTVAPGDAAPPAEKKYKPLNTTP
;
A
#
# COMPACT_ATOMS: atom_id res chain seq x y z
N MET A 1 -2.93 -4.50 -27.66
CA MET A 1 -4.30 -4.62 -27.09
C MET A 1 -5.16 -3.52 -27.71
N GLY A 2 -6.43 -3.80 -28.02
CA GLY A 2 -7.33 -2.84 -28.67
C GLY A 2 -7.69 -1.62 -27.81
N SER A 3 -8.13 -0.54 -28.45
CA SER A 3 -8.52 0.73 -27.80
C SER A 3 -9.86 0.67 -27.05
N GLY A 4 -10.69 -0.33 -27.34
CA GLY A 4 -12.06 -0.47 -26.85
C GLY A 4 -12.21 -0.78 -25.34
N PRO A 5 -13.47 -1.03 -24.91
CA PRO A 5 -13.77 -1.59 -23.59
C PRO A 5 -13.09 -2.96 -23.40
N ILE A 6 -12.82 -3.33 -22.15
CA ILE A 6 -12.33 -4.67 -21.81
C ILE A 6 -13.49 -5.45 -21.20
N ASP A 7 -13.81 -6.59 -21.81
CA ASP A 7 -14.69 -7.60 -21.22
C ASP A 7 -13.87 -8.48 -20.25
N PRO A 8 -14.26 -8.59 -18.96
CA PRO A 8 -13.63 -9.50 -18.01
C PRO A 8 -13.63 -10.96 -18.47
N LYS A 9 -14.66 -11.41 -19.21
CA LYS A 9 -14.79 -12.82 -19.64
C LYS A 9 -13.79 -13.18 -20.73
N GLU A 10 -13.64 -12.33 -21.75
CA GLU A 10 -12.62 -12.55 -22.79
C GLU A 10 -11.20 -12.38 -22.23
N LEU A 11 -10.99 -11.53 -21.21
CA LEU A 11 -9.73 -11.48 -20.48
C LEU A 11 -9.44 -12.80 -19.74
N LEU A 12 -10.41 -13.34 -19.00
CA LEU A 12 -10.24 -14.62 -18.28
C LEU A 12 -10.03 -15.80 -19.23
N LYS A 13 -10.75 -15.84 -20.36
CA LYS A 13 -10.57 -16.83 -21.43
C LYS A 13 -9.17 -16.76 -22.06
N GLY A 14 -8.60 -15.56 -22.18
CA GLY A 14 -7.19 -15.37 -22.57
C GLY A 14 -6.17 -15.82 -21.51
N LEU A 15 -6.61 -16.11 -20.29
CA LEU A 15 -5.80 -16.59 -19.16
C LEU A 15 -6.05 -18.07 -18.80
N ASP A 16 -6.99 -18.74 -19.46
CA ASP A 16 -7.40 -20.13 -19.18
C ASP A 16 -6.22 -21.13 -19.15
N SER A 17 -5.22 -20.91 -20.01
CA SER A 17 -3.97 -21.68 -20.03
C SER A 17 -3.10 -21.54 -18.77
N PHE A 18 -3.41 -20.61 -17.86
CA PHE A 18 -2.73 -20.37 -16.58
C PHE A 18 -3.59 -20.59 -15.34
N LEU A 19 -4.92 -20.75 -15.50
CA LEU A 19 -5.87 -20.83 -14.39
C LEU A 19 -6.43 -22.26 -14.19
N ASN A 20 -6.90 -22.56 -12.99
CA ASN A 20 -7.71 -23.73 -12.69
C ASN A 20 -9.22 -23.40 -12.73
N ARG A 21 -10.09 -24.37 -12.41
CA ARG A 21 -11.56 -24.21 -12.46
C ARG A 21 -12.10 -23.23 -11.41
N ASP A 22 -11.35 -23.01 -10.33
CA ASP A 22 -11.69 -22.16 -9.18
C ASP A 22 -11.19 -20.71 -9.35
N GLY A 23 -10.48 -20.44 -10.46
CA GLY A 23 -9.90 -19.14 -10.81
C GLY A 23 -8.51 -18.89 -10.22
N GLU A 24 -7.90 -19.89 -9.57
CA GLU A 24 -6.53 -19.82 -9.06
C GLU A 24 -5.50 -19.98 -10.16
N VAL A 25 -4.29 -19.47 -9.95
CA VAL A 25 -3.16 -19.76 -10.83
C VAL A 25 -2.67 -21.19 -10.62
N LYS A 26 -2.62 -21.99 -11.68
CA LYS A 26 -2.32 -23.44 -11.59
C LYS A 26 -0.85 -23.81 -11.50
N SER A 27 0.08 -22.86 -11.64
CA SER A 27 1.53 -23.13 -11.61
C SER A 27 2.40 -21.90 -11.29
N VAL A 28 3.60 -22.18 -10.77
CA VAL A 28 4.65 -21.21 -10.42
C VAL A 28 5.17 -20.42 -11.65
N ASP A 29 5.12 -21.02 -12.84
CA ASP A 29 5.43 -20.30 -14.09
C ASP A 29 4.27 -19.42 -14.56
N GLY A 30 3.03 -19.87 -14.37
CA GLY A 30 1.83 -19.12 -14.73
C GLY A 30 1.74 -17.78 -14.02
N ILE A 31 2.09 -17.71 -12.73
CA ILE A 31 2.08 -16.46 -11.97
C ILE A 31 3.11 -15.45 -12.48
N SER A 32 4.23 -15.90 -13.02
CA SER A 32 5.25 -15.04 -13.64
C SER A 32 4.75 -14.40 -14.95
N LYS A 33 3.92 -15.14 -15.71
CA LYS A 33 3.22 -14.61 -16.90
C LYS A 33 2.11 -13.64 -16.53
N ILE A 34 1.27 -13.99 -15.55
CA ILE A 34 0.20 -13.13 -15.03
C ILE A 34 0.76 -11.81 -14.49
N PHE A 35 1.82 -11.84 -13.68
CA PHE A 35 2.53 -10.65 -13.20
C PHE A 35 3.03 -9.77 -14.36
N SER A 36 3.49 -10.38 -15.46
CA SER A 36 3.93 -9.63 -16.64
C SER A 36 2.77 -8.86 -17.29
N LEU A 37 1.61 -9.51 -17.43
CA LEU A 37 0.39 -8.87 -17.92
C LEU A 37 -0.19 -7.82 -16.93
N MET A 38 -0.02 -8.04 -15.62
CA MET A 38 -0.39 -7.06 -14.59
C MET A 38 0.40 -5.76 -14.74
N LYS A 39 1.71 -5.81 -14.95
CA LYS A 39 2.54 -4.59 -15.18
C LYS A 39 2.02 -3.75 -16.35
N GLU A 40 1.50 -4.39 -17.38
CA GLU A 40 0.96 -3.74 -18.58
C GLU A 40 -0.50 -3.29 -18.44
N ALA A 41 -1.19 -3.67 -17.36
CA ALA A 41 -2.60 -3.37 -17.13
C ALA A 41 -2.86 -1.86 -16.92
N ARG A 42 -3.26 -1.17 -17.99
CA ARG A 42 -3.65 0.25 -17.96
C ARG A 42 -5.10 0.49 -17.55
N LYS A 43 -6.01 -0.44 -17.86
CA LYS A 43 -7.45 -0.32 -17.63
C LYS A 43 -7.82 -0.90 -16.26
N MET A 44 -8.76 -0.25 -15.56
CA MET A 44 -9.18 -0.64 -14.20
C MET A 44 -9.75 -2.05 -14.12
N VAL A 45 -10.58 -2.44 -15.09
CA VAL A 45 -11.17 -3.80 -15.16
C VAL A 45 -10.09 -4.88 -15.06
N SER A 46 -9.04 -4.79 -15.89
CA SER A 46 -7.94 -5.75 -15.88
C SER A 46 -7.22 -5.80 -14.53
N ARG A 47 -6.98 -4.65 -13.88
CA ARG A 47 -6.33 -4.61 -12.56
C ARG A 47 -7.17 -5.36 -11.53
N CYS A 48 -8.47 -5.11 -11.48
CA CYS A 48 -9.38 -5.82 -10.57
C CYS A 48 -9.46 -7.33 -10.89
N THR A 49 -9.51 -7.72 -12.16
CA THR A 49 -9.48 -9.14 -12.56
C THR A 49 -8.21 -9.84 -12.05
N TYR A 50 -7.03 -9.23 -12.22
CA TYR A 50 -5.79 -9.82 -11.73
C TYR A 50 -5.70 -9.86 -10.19
N LEU A 51 -6.19 -8.83 -9.49
CA LEU A 51 -6.27 -8.87 -8.02
C LEU A 51 -7.19 -10.00 -7.54
N ASN A 52 -8.32 -10.24 -8.21
CA ASN A 52 -9.20 -11.36 -7.90
C ASN A 52 -8.51 -12.72 -8.11
N ILE A 53 -7.76 -12.91 -9.20
CA ILE A 53 -6.99 -14.13 -9.43
C ILE A 53 -5.97 -14.37 -8.31
N LEU A 54 -5.30 -13.31 -7.82
CA LEU A 54 -4.38 -13.43 -6.68
C LEU A 54 -5.12 -13.80 -5.38
N LEU A 55 -6.27 -13.19 -5.11
CA LEU A 55 -7.10 -13.48 -3.94
C LEU A 55 -7.70 -14.89 -3.95
N GLN A 56 -7.95 -15.45 -5.13
CA GLN A 56 -8.37 -16.86 -5.25
C GLN A 56 -7.21 -17.83 -5.05
N THR A 57 -5.98 -17.46 -5.42
CA THR A 57 -4.83 -18.37 -5.41
C THR A 57 -4.38 -18.71 -4.00
N GLN A 58 -4.54 -19.98 -3.59
CA GLN A 58 -4.24 -20.44 -2.23
C GLN A 58 -2.85 -21.04 -2.06
N SER A 59 -2.20 -21.46 -3.15
CA SER A 59 -0.87 -22.09 -3.07
C SER A 59 0.20 -21.12 -2.54
N PRO A 60 0.82 -21.39 -1.36
CA PRO A 60 1.80 -20.49 -0.77
C PRO A 60 3.03 -20.29 -1.66
N GLU A 61 3.47 -21.33 -2.36
CA GLU A 61 4.62 -21.28 -3.29
C GLU A 61 4.36 -20.29 -4.44
N ILE A 62 3.13 -20.24 -4.95
CA ILE A 62 2.73 -19.34 -6.04
C ILE A 62 2.64 -17.89 -5.54
N LEU A 63 2.13 -17.67 -4.32
CA LEU A 63 2.07 -16.35 -3.71
C LEU A 63 3.47 -15.81 -3.32
N VAL A 64 4.36 -16.67 -2.82
CA VAL A 64 5.78 -16.33 -2.61
C VAL A 64 6.43 -15.99 -3.95
N LYS A 65 6.23 -16.80 -4.99
CA LYS A 65 6.76 -16.51 -6.33
C LYS A 65 6.26 -15.18 -6.89
N PHE A 66 4.99 -14.82 -6.65
CA PHE A 66 4.45 -13.51 -7.03
C PHE A 66 5.23 -12.36 -6.37
N ILE A 67 5.57 -12.49 -5.08
CA ILE A 67 6.37 -11.50 -4.36
C ILE A 67 7.77 -11.41 -4.98
N ASP A 68 8.45 -12.55 -5.19
CA ASP A 68 9.81 -12.66 -5.73
C ASP A 68 9.96 -12.00 -7.12
N VAL A 69 8.98 -12.16 -8.01
CA VAL A 69 9.03 -11.53 -9.35
C VAL A 69 8.76 -10.02 -9.31
N GLY A 70 8.48 -9.45 -8.13
CA GLY A 70 8.24 -8.02 -7.91
C GLY A 70 6.77 -7.64 -7.73
N GLY A 71 5.88 -8.60 -7.51
CA GLY A 71 4.44 -8.37 -7.32
C GLY A 71 4.13 -7.42 -6.17
N TYR A 72 4.82 -7.54 -5.03
CA TYR A 72 4.68 -6.63 -3.89
C TYR A 72 5.04 -5.17 -4.25
N LYS A 73 6.09 -4.96 -5.07
CA LYS A 73 6.47 -3.64 -5.58
C LYS A 73 5.42 -3.07 -6.55
N LEU A 74 4.80 -3.92 -7.37
CA LEU A 74 3.69 -3.51 -8.24
C LEU A 74 2.46 -3.09 -7.43
N LEU A 75 2.10 -3.84 -6.38
CA LEU A 75 1.01 -3.48 -5.47
C LEU A 75 1.28 -2.15 -4.74
N ASN A 76 2.52 -1.89 -4.31
CA ASN A 76 2.91 -0.60 -3.72
C ASN A 76 2.69 0.59 -4.69
N ASN A 77 3.06 0.42 -5.96
CA ASN A 77 2.82 1.42 -7.00
C ASN A 77 1.32 1.65 -7.23
N TRP A 78 0.52 0.59 -7.30
CA TRP A 78 -0.94 0.68 -7.46
C TRP A 78 -1.63 1.29 -6.24
N LEU A 79 -1.18 0.98 -5.02
CA LEU A 79 -1.68 1.57 -3.77
C LEU A 79 -1.40 3.07 -3.72
N THR A 80 -0.20 3.48 -4.14
CA THR A 80 0.18 4.90 -4.22
C THR A 80 -0.67 5.63 -5.27
N TYR A 81 -0.87 5.02 -6.44
CA TYR A 81 -1.73 5.56 -7.49
C TYR A 81 -3.19 5.70 -7.03
N SER A 82 -3.80 4.64 -6.50
CA SER A 82 -5.20 4.64 -6.07
C SER A 82 -5.46 5.61 -4.92
N LYS A 83 -4.49 5.79 -4.01
CA LYS A 83 -4.53 6.84 -2.98
C LYS A 83 -4.54 8.24 -3.59
N THR A 84 -3.65 8.53 -4.55
CA THR A 84 -3.58 9.84 -5.20
C THR A 84 -4.81 10.16 -6.04
N THR A 85 -5.47 9.15 -6.62
CA THR A 85 -6.71 9.31 -7.38
C THR A 85 -7.99 9.12 -6.54
N ASN A 86 -7.90 9.04 -5.21
CA ASN A 86 -9.02 8.78 -4.29
C ASN A 86 -9.92 7.59 -4.69
N ASN A 87 -9.32 6.52 -5.25
CA ASN A 87 -10.05 5.34 -5.69
C ASN A 87 -10.19 4.34 -4.53
N ILE A 88 -11.17 4.60 -3.65
CA ILE A 88 -11.45 3.81 -2.44
C ILE A 88 -11.66 2.31 -2.74
N PRO A 89 -12.46 1.88 -3.75
CA PRO A 89 -12.63 0.45 -4.04
C PRO A 89 -11.32 -0.24 -4.45
N LEU A 90 -10.46 0.42 -5.24
CA LEU A 90 -9.16 -0.14 -5.59
C LEU A 90 -8.20 -0.16 -4.39
N LEU A 91 -8.26 0.83 -3.49
CA LEU A 91 -7.51 0.78 -2.23
C LEU A 91 -7.91 -0.44 -1.41
N GLN A 92 -9.20 -0.64 -1.17
CA GLN A 92 -9.73 -1.81 -0.43
C GLN A 92 -9.26 -3.13 -1.08
N GLN A 93 -9.39 -3.28 -2.40
CA GLN A 93 -8.98 -4.49 -3.11
C GLN A 93 -7.47 -4.78 -3.01
N ILE A 94 -6.63 -3.73 -3.05
CA ILE A 94 -5.19 -3.88 -2.85
C ILE A 94 -4.86 -4.24 -1.41
N LEU A 95 -5.56 -3.67 -0.40
CA LEU A 95 -5.35 -4.03 0.99
C LEU A 95 -5.74 -5.49 1.28
N LEU A 96 -6.86 -5.98 0.74
CA LEU A 96 -7.23 -7.41 0.81
C LEU A 96 -6.13 -8.28 0.18
N THR A 97 -5.62 -7.90 -0.99
CA THR A 97 -4.54 -8.65 -1.66
C THR A 97 -3.26 -8.63 -0.83
N LEU A 98 -2.93 -7.52 -0.16
CA LEU A 98 -1.77 -7.40 0.73
C LEU A 98 -1.93 -8.19 2.03
N GLN A 99 -3.16 -8.42 2.50
CA GLN A 99 -3.46 -9.29 3.64
C GLN A 99 -3.32 -10.78 3.27
N HIS A 100 -3.65 -11.14 2.03
CA HIS A 100 -3.54 -12.51 1.51
C HIS A 100 -2.09 -12.97 1.26
N LEU A 101 -1.18 -12.03 0.97
CA LEU A 101 0.20 -12.38 0.65
C LEU A 101 1.03 -12.76 1.90
N PRO A 102 1.88 -13.80 1.83
CA PRO A 102 2.76 -14.22 2.91
C PRO A 102 3.97 -13.27 3.09
N LEU A 103 3.70 -12.03 3.50
CA LEU A 103 4.71 -10.98 3.65
C LEU A 103 5.54 -11.16 4.94
N THR A 104 6.85 -11.22 4.79
CA THR A 104 7.81 -11.21 5.91
C THR A 104 8.23 -9.78 6.29
N VAL A 105 8.89 -9.63 7.45
CA VAL A 105 9.41 -8.33 7.91
C VAL A 105 10.36 -7.68 6.88
N ASP A 106 11.13 -8.47 6.14
CA ASP A 106 12.05 -7.92 5.14
C ASP A 106 11.30 -7.32 3.94
N HIS A 107 10.20 -7.93 3.50
CA HIS A 107 9.28 -7.32 2.54
C HIS A 107 8.70 -6.01 3.08
N LEU A 108 8.25 -5.98 4.33
CA LEU A 108 7.70 -4.77 4.96
C LEU A 108 8.71 -3.61 5.07
N LYS A 109 10.02 -3.90 5.08
CA LYS A 109 11.10 -2.90 5.06
C LYS A 109 11.46 -2.38 3.66
N GLN A 110 11.17 -3.12 2.59
CA GLN A 110 11.64 -2.81 1.22
C GLN A 110 11.07 -1.52 0.61
N ASN A 111 9.89 -1.06 1.06
CA ASN A 111 9.22 0.12 0.51
C ASN A 111 8.29 0.80 1.54
N ASN A 112 7.56 1.83 1.11
CA ASN A 112 6.72 2.63 1.99
C ASN A 112 5.31 2.05 2.24
N THR A 113 4.98 0.82 1.80
CA THR A 113 3.62 0.25 1.94
C THR A 113 3.13 0.26 3.37
N ALA A 114 3.95 -0.22 4.33
CA ALA A 114 3.60 -0.20 5.76
C ALA A 114 3.27 1.21 6.29
N LYS A 115 3.95 2.25 5.78
CA LYS A 115 3.68 3.65 6.11
C LYS A 115 2.37 4.14 5.48
N LEU A 116 2.08 3.75 4.23
CA LEU A 116 0.84 4.10 3.54
C LEU A 116 -0.38 3.46 4.22
N VAL A 117 -0.35 2.15 4.51
CA VAL A 117 -1.45 1.47 5.20
C VAL A 117 -1.68 2.06 6.60
N LYS A 118 -0.61 2.34 7.36
CA LYS A 118 -0.69 3.03 8.65
C LYS A 118 -1.20 4.48 8.58
N GLN A 119 -1.12 5.15 7.42
CA GLN A 119 -1.78 6.43 7.20
C GLN A 119 -3.28 6.21 6.94
N LEU A 120 -3.64 5.27 6.06
CA LEU A 120 -5.05 4.94 5.77
C LEU A 120 -5.80 4.51 7.04
N SER A 121 -5.17 3.70 7.90
CA SER A 121 -5.75 3.25 9.18
C SER A 121 -6.00 4.38 10.19
N LYS A 122 -5.51 5.60 9.95
CA LYS A 122 -5.65 6.76 10.85
C LYS A 122 -6.42 7.92 10.25
N SER A 123 -6.34 8.12 8.93
CA SER A 123 -6.83 9.33 8.27
C SER A 123 -7.72 9.05 7.05
N SER A 124 -8.14 7.80 6.82
CA SER A 124 -9.21 7.52 5.85
C SER A 124 -10.56 7.97 6.40
N GLU A 125 -11.29 8.76 5.62
CA GLU A 125 -12.68 9.14 5.89
C GLU A 125 -13.60 7.91 5.73
N ASP A 126 -13.36 7.10 4.70
CA ASP A 126 -14.03 5.80 4.51
C ASP A 126 -13.71 4.84 5.66
N GLU A 127 -14.75 4.37 6.34
CA GLU A 127 -14.66 3.59 7.57
C GLU A 127 -14.23 2.15 7.32
N GLU A 128 -14.76 1.48 6.29
CA GLU A 128 -14.37 0.10 5.98
C GLU A 128 -12.90 0.02 5.51
N LEU A 129 -12.42 0.99 4.72
CA LEU A 129 -11.00 1.12 4.37
C LEU A 129 -10.14 1.40 5.61
N ARG A 130 -10.59 2.26 6.54
CA ARG A 130 -9.89 2.56 7.80
C ARG A 130 -9.76 1.32 8.69
N LYS A 131 -10.84 0.53 8.79
CA LYS A 131 -10.92 -0.74 9.53
C LYS A 131 -10.05 -1.82 8.92
N LEU A 132 -10.14 -2.05 7.62
CA LEU A 132 -9.29 -3.00 6.88
C LEU A 132 -7.81 -2.66 7.02
N ALA A 133 -7.44 -1.38 6.85
CA ALA A 133 -6.07 -0.91 7.07
C ALA A 133 -5.60 -1.09 8.53
N SER A 134 -6.51 -0.98 9.51
CA SER A 134 -6.18 -1.18 10.93
C SER A 134 -5.89 -2.65 11.26
N VAL A 135 -6.68 -3.58 10.70
CA VAL A 135 -6.43 -5.02 10.80
C VAL A 135 -5.07 -5.38 10.19
N LEU A 136 -4.82 -4.96 8.95
CA LEU A 136 -3.56 -5.26 8.25
C LEU A 136 -2.32 -4.69 8.99
N VAL A 137 -2.43 -3.52 9.61
CA VAL A 137 -1.37 -2.98 10.47
C VAL A 137 -1.16 -3.82 11.73
N SER A 138 -2.23 -4.34 12.35
CA SER A 138 -2.14 -5.24 13.51
C SER A 138 -1.43 -6.54 13.16
N ASP A 139 -1.80 -7.15 12.03
CA ASP A 139 -1.24 -8.40 11.53
C ASP A 139 0.27 -8.25 11.23
N TRP A 140 0.65 -7.19 10.51
CA TRP A 140 2.06 -6.87 10.26
C TRP A 140 2.85 -6.55 11.53
N MET A 141 2.24 -5.90 12.52
CA MET A 141 2.88 -5.71 13.83
C MET A 141 3.06 -7.04 14.60
N ALA A 142 2.21 -8.05 14.38
CA ALA A 142 2.42 -9.39 14.93
C ALA A 142 3.60 -10.10 14.25
N VAL A 143 3.69 -10.04 12.91
CA VAL A 143 4.83 -10.57 12.13
C VAL A 143 6.17 -9.94 12.52
N ILE A 144 6.19 -8.62 12.79
CA ILE A 144 7.38 -7.92 13.28
C ILE A 144 7.79 -8.39 14.68
N ARG A 145 6.83 -8.57 15.59
CA ARG A 145 7.09 -9.05 16.96
C ARG A 145 7.60 -10.49 16.97
N SER A 146 7.00 -11.40 16.20
CA SER A 146 7.38 -12.82 16.21
C SER A 146 8.82 -13.07 15.76
N GLN A 147 9.30 -12.33 14.75
CA GLN A 147 10.72 -12.40 14.35
C GLN A 147 11.69 -11.79 15.38
N SER A 148 11.25 -10.79 16.14
CA SER A 148 12.12 -10.19 17.17
C SER A 148 12.37 -11.12 18.36
N SER A 149 11.43 -12.04 18.66
CA SER A 149 11.58 -13.06 19.70
C SER A 149 12.44 -14.28 19.32
N THR A 150 12.78 -14.46 18.03
CA THR A 150 13.53 -15.63 17.54
C THR A 150 15.03 -15.39 17.36
N GLN A 151 15.58 -14.27 17.85
CA GLN A 151 17.02 -14.08 17.91
C GLN A 151 17.61 -14.91 19.06
N PRO A 152 18.54 -15.85 18.81
CA PRO A 152 19.27 -16.51 19.88
C PRO A 152 20.15 -15.49 20.60
N ALA A 153 20.15 -15.53 21.93
CA ALA A 153 21.16 -14.86 22.73
C ALA A 153 22.51 -15.59 22.61
N GLU A 154 23.19 -15.43 21.47
CA GLU A 154 24.57 -15.85 21.27
C GLU A 154 25.50 -15.04 22.21
N LYS A 155 25.69 -15.54 23.44
CA LYS A 155 26.86 -15.24 24.26
C LYS A 155 27.44 -16.50 24.91
N ASP A 156 28.57 -16.88 24.32
CA ASP A 156 29.72 -17.53 24.93
C ASP A 156 29.58 -18.93 25.55
N LYS A 157 30.01 -19.90 24.74
CA LYS A 157 30.62 -21.16 25.21
C LYS A 157 31.88 -20.88 26.06
N LYS A 158 31.73 -20.77 27.39
CA LYS A 158 32.83 -21.05 28.33
C LYS A 158 32.54 -22.26 29.21
N LYS A 159 32.35 -23.42 28.58
CA LYS A 159 32.37 -24.73 29.27
C LYS A 159 33.67 -25.46 28.92
N ARG A 160 34.77 -25.10 29.59
CA ARG A 160 36.01 -25.88 29.58
C ARG A 160 36.69 -25.87 30.96
N LYS A 161 36.61 -27.04 31.61
CA LYS A 161 37.60 -27.61 32.53
C LYS A 161 37.79 -26.93 33.91
N GLU A 162 37.14 -27.50 34.91
CA GLU A 162 37.65 -27.53 36.29
C GLU A 162 37.32 -28.89 36.95
N GLU A 163 38.32 -29.78 36.99
CA GLU A 163 38.50 -30.90 37.92
C GLU A 163 39.94 -31.42 37.75
N GLY A 164 40.57 -31.95 38.82
CA GLY A 164 41.84 -32.70 38.74
C GLY A 164 43.01 -32.13 39.56
N LYS A 165 43.19 -32.65 40.77
CA LYS A 165 44.13 -32.23 41.83
C LYS A 165 45.36 -33.14 41.91
N SER A 166 46.58 -32.60 41.79
CA SER A 166 47.87 -33.10 42.37
C SER A 166 49.08 -32.34 41.76
N ARG A 167 50.31 -32.27 42.30
CA ARG A 167 50.94 -32.25 43.65
C ARG A 167 52.45 -32.53 43.42
N THR A 168 53.33 -31.52 43.40
CA THR A 168 54.77 -31.58 43.83
C THR A 168 55.43 -30.19 43.76
N THR A 169 56.67 -30.06 44.30
CA THR A 169 57.27 -28.83 44.86
C THR A 169 58.53 -28.34 44.09
N PRO A 170 59.46 -27.50 44.66
CA PRO A 170 59.70 -26.11 44.27
C PRO A 170 61.12 -25.97 43.62
N PRO A 171 61.85 -24.81 43.53
CA PRO A 171 61.89 -23.56 44.32
C PRO A 171 61.45 -22.30 43.48
N GLU A 172 61.70 -21.02 43.78
CA GLU A 172 62.42 -20.35 44.89
C GLU A 172 61.81 -18.95 45.26
N ARG A 173 62.64 -17.96 45.56
CA ARG A 173 62.41 -16.55 45.99
C ARG A 173 63.62 -15.69 45.51
N PRO A 174 63.63 -14.33 45.49
CA PRO A 174 63.11 -13.47 46.58
C PRO A 174 62.57 -12.03 46.27
N LEU A 175 61.78 -11.51 47.24
CA LEU A 175 61.54 -10.08 47.60
C LEU A 175 60.75 -9.21 46.58
N THR A 176 59.99 -8.15 46.95
CA THR A 176 59.93 -7.34 48.19
C THR A 176 58.50 -6.77 48.44
N GLU A 177 58.13 -6.54 49.71
CA GLU A 177 57.37 -5.40 50.34
C GLU A 177 56.41 -4.47 49.50
N VAL A 178 55.31 -3.87 49.99
CA VAL A 178 54.72 -3.71 51.36
C VAL A 178 53.21 -3.27 51.29
N LYS A 179 52.45 -3.54 52.38
CA LYS A 179 51.28 -2.82 53.02
C LYS A 179 50.72 -1.51 52.35
N ALA A 180 49.45 -1.07 52.52
CA ALA A 180 48.29 -1.51 53.30
C ALA A 180 46.96 -0.84 52.79
N GLU A 181 45.80 -1.40 53.16
CA GLU A 181 44.59 -0.80 53.81
C GLU A 181 44.32 0.75 53.69
N THR A 182 43.09 1.29 53.69
CA THR A 182 41.86 0.92 54.44
C THR A 182 40.55 1.42 53.75
N ARG A 183 39.44 1.60 54.49
CA ARG A 183 38.01 1.46 54.12
C ARG A 183 37.15 2.67 54.59
N ALA A 184 35.91 2.79 54.05
CA ALA A 184 34.74 3.57 54.57
C ALA A 184 34.81 5.13 54.46
N GLU A 185 33.73 5.91 54.57
CA GLU A 185 32.29 5.82 54.16
C GLU A 185 31.67 7.25 54.28
N GLU A 186 30.41 7.44 53.88
CA GLU A 186 29.46 8.52 54.24
C GLU A 186 29.48 9.90 53.53
N ALA A 187 28.26 10.44 53.43
CA ALA A 187 27.87 11.81 53.04
C ALA A 187 27.47 12.59 54.34
N PRO A 188 26.81 13.80 54.40
CA PRO A 188 26.03 14.53 53.37
C PRO A 188 26.05 16.11 53.44
N GLU A 189 25.10 16.75 52.74
CA GLU A 189 24.46 18.09 52.97
C GLU A 189 25.15 19.46 52.64
N LYS A 190 24.68 20.07 51.53
CA LYS A 190 24.12 21.45 51.31
C LYS A 190 24.82 22.77 51.75
N LYS A 191 24.98 23.63 50.72
CA LYS A 191 24.65 25.09 50.60
C LYS A 191 25.41 26.20 51.38
N LYS A 192 26.19 26.99 50.61
CA LYS A 192 26.37 28.49 50.58
C LYS A 192 27.49 28.80 49.55
N GLU A 193 27.69 29.97 48.94
CA GLU A 193 26.84 31.11 48.52
C GLU A 193 27.57 31.80 47.33
N LYS A 194 26.90 32.66 46.53
CA LYS A 194 27.44 33.30 45.30
C LYS A 194 28.15 34.64 45.62
N PRO A 195 29.04 35.20 44.75
CA PRO A 195 28.54 36.03 43.64
C PRO A 195 29.42 36.25 42.36
N LYS A 196 28.70 36.49 41.24
CA LYS A 196 28.95 37.46 40.15
C LYS A 196 30.30 37.45 39.37
N SER A 197 30.22 37.13 38.08
CA SER A 197 30.64 38.10 37.03
C SER A 197 29.89 37.90 35.70
N LEU A 198 29.30 39.01 35.24
CA LEU A 198 28.92 39.45 33.87
C LEU A 198 28.18 38.55 32.86
N ARG A 199 27.29 39.22 32.12
CA ARG A 199 26.28 38.71 31.18
C ARG A 199 26.22 39.65 29.98
N THR A 200 26.49 39.16 28.77
CA THR A 200 26.30 39.88 27.49
C THR A 200 25.84 38.85 26.43
N THR A 201 24.53 38.71 26.18
CA THR A 201 23.73 39.42 25.16
C THR A 201 24.17 39.16 23.71
N ALA A 202 23.31 38.47 22.95
CA ALA A 202 23.53 38.09 21.55
C ALA A 202 23.37 39.27 20.56
N PRO A 203 24.10 39.28 19.42
CA PRO A 203 23.87 40.25 18.36
C PRO A 203 22.64 39.88 17.51
N SER A 204 21.76 40.85 17.30
CA SER A 204 20.68 40.78 16.32
C SER A 204 21.10 41.47 15.01
N HIS A 205 20.51 41.00 13.90
CA HIS A 205 20.40 41.71 12.61
C HIS A 205 21.70 41.96 11.81
N ALA A 206 21.90 41.15 10.76
CA ALA A 206 22.75 41.47 9.62
C ALA A 206 21.91 41.54 8.33
N LYS A 207 21.86 42.72 7.71
CA LYS A 207 21.35 42.95 6.34
C LYS A 207 22.31 43.88 5.60
N PHE A 208 22.19 43.87 4.28
CA PHE A 208 22.90 44.70 3.29
C PHE A 208 24.36 44.32 2.99
N ARG A 209 24.57 43.83 1.75
CA ARG A 209 25.20 44.66 0.71
C ARG A 209 24.35 44.62 -0.55
N SER A 210 24.22 45.77 -1.19
CA SER A 210 23.39 45.97 -2.39
C SER A 210 24.26 46.11 -3.62
N THR A 211 23.88 45.44 -4.70
CA THR A 211 24.18 45.83 -6.08
C THR A 211 22.86 45.65 -6.84
N GLY A 212 22.32 46.63 -7.57
CA GLY A 212 22.89 47.92 -7.97
C GLY A 212 22.81 48.08 -9.49
N LEU A 213 21.61 47.95 -10.04
CA LEU A 213 21.33 48.26 -11.44
C LEU A 213 19.88 48.74 -11.56
N GLU A 214 19.72 50.06 -11.63
CA GLU A 214 18.46 50.76 -11.88
C GLU A 214 18.24 50.88 -13.39
N LEU A 215 17.01 50.67 -13.86
CA LEU A 215 16.49 51.31 -15.08
C LEU A 215 14.96 51.26 -15.12
N GLU A 216 14.38 52.26 -14.44
CA GLU A 216 13.27 53.10 -14.91
C GLU A 216 11.91 52.46 -15.25
N THR A 217 10.90 52.85 -14.45
CA THR A 217 9.47 52.78 -14.81
C THR A 217 8.87 54.18 -14.88
N PRO A 218 7.95 54.44 -15.82
CA PRO A 218 6.93 55.46 -15.65
C PRO A 218 5.65 54.84 -15.06
N SER A 219 5.21 55.37 -13.92
CA SER A 219 3.95 55.03 -13.25
C SER A 219 2.76 55.77 -13.86
N LEU A 220 1.59 55.11 -13.99
CA LEU A 220 0.29 55.80 -14.06
C LEU A 220 -0.84 55.03 -13.32
N VAL A 221 -1.21 55.58 -12.17
CA VAL A 221 -2.53 55.64 -11.47
C VAL A 221 -3.51 54.43 -11.42
N PRO A 222 -4.07 54.09 -10.24
CA PRO A 222 -5.16 53.11 -10.09
C PRO A 222 -6.55 53.77 -10.14
N VAL A 223 -7.51 53.15 -10.84
CA VAL A 223 -8.94 53.54 -10.84
C VAL A 223 -9.83 52.40 -10.34
N LYS A 224 -10.93 52.78 -9.67
CA LYS A 224 -11.74 51.99 -8.75
C LYS A 224 -13.06 51.55 -9.38
N LYS A 225 -13.41 50.27 -9.21
CA LYS A 225 -14.75 49.62 -9.31
C LYS A 225 -15.71 50.05 -10.43
N ASN A 226 -16.17 49.08 -11.22
CA ASN A 226 -17.58 48.66 -11.13
C ASN A 226 -17.81 47.26 -11.74
N ALA A 227 -18.89 46.61 -11.30
CA ALA A 227 -19.32 45.31 -11.79
C ALA A 227 -20.30 45.49 -12.98
N SER A 228 -20.15 44.65 -14.00
CA SER A 228 -21.15 44.43 -15.05
C SER A 228 -21.10 42.97 -15.48
N ALA A 229 -22.27 42.36 -15.69
CA ALA A 229 -22.40 40.93 -15.99
C ALA A 229 -21.83 40.58 -17.38
N VAL A 230 -21.10 39.47 -17.46
CA VAL A 230 -20.73 38.86 -18.74
C VAL A 230 -21.87 37.96 -19.21
N VAL A 231 -22.41 38.30 -20.38
CA VAL A 231 -23.46 37.57 -21.08
C VAL A 231 -22.95 36.19 -21.49
N VAL A 232 -23.61 35.13 -21.02
CA VAL A 232 -23.36 33.75 -21.48
C VAL A 232 -24.16 33.50 -22.74
N SER A 233 -23.51 32.95 -23.77
CA SER A 233 -24.05 32.82 -25.12
C SER A 233 -24.99 31.61 -25.30
N ASP A 234 -26.17 31.85 -25.87
CA ASP A 234 -27.17 30.84 -26.22
C ASP A 234 -26.69 29.86 -27.31
N LYS A 235 -26.14 28.70 -26.93
CA LYS A 235 -25.76 27.63 -27.89
C LYS A 235 -26.06 26.18 -27.50
N TYR A 236 -26.93 25.89 -26.52
CA TYR A 236 -27.39 24.50 -26.26
C TYR A 236 -28.88 24.40 -25.88
N ASN A 237 -29.77 24.68 -26.84
CA ASN A 237 -31.22 24.50 -26.65
C ASN A 237 -31.68 23.06 -26.96
N LEU A 238 -31.53 22.16 -25.99
CA LEU A 238 -32.04 20.78 -26.06
C LEU A 238 -33.47 20.72 -25.49
N LYS A 239 -34.47 20.54 -26.36
CA LYS A 239 -35.87 20.35 -25.98
C LYS A 239 -36.07 19.01 -25.24
N PRO A 240 -36.79 18.97 -24.11
CA PRO A 240 -37.14 17.70 -23.46
C PRO A 240 -38.09 16.86 -24.33
N ILE A 241 -37.79 15.56 -24.48
CA ILE A 241 -38.68 14.58 -25.13
C ILE A 241 -39.73 14.12 -24.11
N PRO A 242 -41.05 14.16 -24.43
CA PRO A 242 -42.07 13.68 -23.50
C PRO A 242 -42.09 12.14 -23.43
N LEU A 243 -41.79 11.58 -22.26
CA LEU A 243 -42.00 10.15 -21.97
C LEU A 243 -43.49 9.89 -21.71
N LYS A 244 -44.18 9.29 -22.68
CA LYS A 244 -45.55 8.78 -22.47
C LYS A 244 -45.52 7.54 -21.58
N ARG A 245 -45.95 7.70 -20.33
CA ARG A 245 -46.35 6.58 -19.45
C ARG A 245 -47.63 5.96 -20.03
N GLN A 246 -47.59 4.69 -20.45
CA GLN A 246 -48.78 3.88 -20.67
C GLN A 246 -48.84 2.78 -19.61
N SER A 247 -49.85 2.87 -18.75
CA SER A 247 -50.24 1.83 -17.81
C SER A 247 -51.46 1.13 -18.38
N THR A 248 -51.36 -0.16 -18.71
CA THR A 248 -52.52 -0.99 -19.06
C THR A 248 -52.44 -2.32 -18.33
N THR A 249 -53.34 -2.45 -17.36
CA THR A 249 -53.65 -3.69 -16.63
C THR A 249 -54.35 -4.68 -17.55
N VAL A 250 -53.89 -5.94 -17.58
CA VAL A 250 -54.63 -7.05 -18.19
C VAL A 250 -54.59 -8.25 -17.24
N ALA A 251 -55.76 -8.80 -16.93
CA ALA A 251 -55.94 -10.01 -16.14
C ALA A 251 -56.00 -11.26 -17.06
N PRO A 252 -55.78 -12.49 -16.56
CA PRO A 252 -55.53 -13.65 -17.40
C PRO A 252 -56.81 -14.33 -17.91
N GLY A 253 -56.78 -14.90 -19.11
CA GLY A 253 -57.87 -15.70 -19.64
C GLY A 253 -57.63 -16.29 -21.04
N ASP A 254 -57.67 -17.61 -21.09
CA ASP A 254 -57.95 -18.50 -22.24
C ASP A 254 -56.89 -18.75 -23.33
N ALA A 255 -56.98 -19.95 -23.92
CA ALA A 255 -55.96 -20.56 -24.78
C ALA A 255 -56.55 -21.30 -25.98
N ALA A 256 -56.06 -21.00 -27.19
CA ALA A 256 -56.23 -21.84 -28.38
C ALA A 256 -55.12 -21.56 -29.44
N PRO A 257 -54.60 -22.58 -30.14
CA PRO A 257 -53.54 -22.44 -31.14
C PRO A 257 -54.07 -22.11 -32.57
N PRO A 258 -53.22 -21.59 -33.48
CA PRO A 258 -53.62 -21.23 -34.84
C PRO A 258 -53.75 -22.43 -35.80
N ALA A 259 -54.60 -22.27 -36.82
CA ALA A 259 -55.04 -23.35 -37.71
C ALA A 259 -54.15 -23.60 -38.94
N GLU A 260 -54.17 -24.85 -39.42
CA GLU A 260 -53.58 -25.28 -40.70
C GLU A 260 -54.40 -24.80 -41.91
N LYS A 261 -53.75 -24.66 -43.09
CA LYS A 261 -54.33 -25.07 -44.40
C LYS A 261 -53.33 -25.12 -45.58
N LYS A 262 -53.01 -26.37 -45.94
CA LYS A 262 -52.87 -26.96 -47.29
C LYS A 262 -51.93 -26.37 -48.37
N TYR A 263 -50.97 -27.21 -48.75
CA TYR A 263 -50.18 -27.19 -49.98
C TYR A 263 -50.99 -27.47 -51.26
N LYS A 264 -50.44 -27.08 -52.42
CA LYS A 264 -50.64 -27.71 -53.75
C LYS A 264 -49.27 -28.04 -54.36
N PRO A 265 -49.05 -29.24 -54.94
CA PRO A 265 -47.79 -29.60 -55.60
C PRO A 265 -47.71 -29.13 -57.07
N LEU A 266 -46.49 -29.09 -57.61
CA LEU A 266 -46.19 -28.76 -59.01
C LEU A 266 -45.79 -30.03 -59.79
N ASN A 267 -46.15 -30.08 -61.08
CA ASN A 267 -46.06 -31.20 -62.05
C ASN A 267 -44.85 -32.15 -61.98
N THR A 268 -45.12 -33.43 -62.31
CA THR A 268 -44.34 -34.21 -63.30
C THR A 268 -45.28 -34.95 -64.27
N THR A 269 -44.91 -34.94 -65.55
CA THR A 269 -45.60 -35.51 -66.73
C THR A 269 -45.23 -37.00 -66.97
N PRO A 270 -45.90 -37.78 -67.84
CA PRO A 270 -46.09 -37.55 -69.29
C PRO A 270 -47.55 -37.38 -69.74
#